data_AF-A0A378BVF9-F1
#
_entry.id   AF-A0A378BVF9-F1
#
_cell.length_a   1.000
_cell.length_b   1.000
_cell.length_c   1.000
_cell.angle_alpha   90.00
_cell.angle_beta   90.00
_cell.angle_gamma   90.00
#
_symmetry.space_group_name_H-M   'P 1'
#
loop_
_entity.id
_entity.type
_entity.pdbx_description
1 polymer ?
#
loop_
_entity_poly.entity_id
_entity_poly.type
_entity_poly.pdbx_seq_one_letter_code
_entity_poly.pdbx_strand_id
1 'polypeptide(L)'
;MSNNGSSPLVLWYNQLGMNDVDRVGGKNASLGEMITNLSGMGVSVPNGFATTADAFNQFLDQSGVNQRIYALLDETDIDDVSALAKAGAQIRQWIIDTPFQSELENAIRDAYDLLSADDAEASFAVRSSATAEDMPDASFAGQQETFLNVQGFDAVLVAVKHVFASLFNDRAISYRVHQGYDHRGVALSAGCRGWSAPIWPPPASCSPSIPNPALTRWCLSPLHGVWARWWCRAR
;
A
#
# COMPACT_ATOMS: atom_id res chain seq x y z
N MET A 1 -36.93 1.44 -6.25
CA MET A 1 -35.71 1.00 -5.55
C MET A 1 -34.55 1.71 -6.24
N SER A 2 -34.12 2.83 -5.68
CA SER A 2 -33.03 3.62 -6.27
C SER A 2 -31.74 2.83 -6.05
N ASN A 3 -31.21 2.20 -7.10
CA ASN A 3 -29.82 1.78 -7.12
C ASN A 3 -28.98 3.06 -7.10
N ASN A 4 -28.59 3.51 -5.91
CA ASN A 4 -27.46 4.43 -5.80
C ASN A 4 -26.25 3.64 -6.28
N GLY A 5 -25.76 3.96 -7.48
CA GLY A 5 -24.55 3.40 -8.06
C GLY A 5 -23.31 3.89 -7.31
N SER A 6 -23.19 3.53 -6.04
CA SER A 6 -21.99 3.74 -5.25
C SER A 6 -20.93 2.76 -5.75
N SER A 7 -19.79 3.28 -6.20
CA SER A 7 -18.63 2.46 -6.56
C SER A 7 -18.22 1.58 -5.36
N PRO A 8 -17.86 0.31 -5.58
CA PRO A 8 -17.38 -0.55 -4.49
C PRO A 8 -16.09 0.03 -3.89
N LEU A 9 -16.02 0.06 -2.55
CA LEU A 9 -14.87 0.57 -1.80
C LEU A 9 -13.73 -0.46 -1.69
N VAL A 10 -14.07 -1.74 -1.82
CA VAL A 10 -13.15 -2.88 -1.79
C VAL A 10 -13.46 -3.79 -2.97
N LEU A 11 -12.41 -4.29 -3.62
CA LEU A 11 -12.49 -5.22 -4.74
C LEU A 11 -11.63 -6.45 -4.47
N TRP A 12 -12.11 -7.62 -4.87
CA TRP A 12 -11.38 -8.87 -4.74
C TRP A 12 -10.39 -9.04 -5.89
N TYR A 13 -9.21 -9.61 -5.64
CA TYR A 13 -8.22 -9.80 -6.70
C TYR A 13 -8.70 -10.69 -7.85
N ASN A 14 -9.58 -11.65 -7.58
CA ASN A 14 -10.19 -12.50 -8.61
C ASN A 14 -11.22 -11.78 -9.49
N GLN A 15 -11.49 -10.50 -9.23
CA GLN A 15 -12.36 -9.61 -10.01
C GLN A 15 -11.58 -8.47 -10.68
N LEU A 16 -10.26 -8.42 -10.49
CA LEU A 16 -9.40 -7.36 -11.00
C LEU A 16 -8.62 -7.81 -12.24
N GLY A 17 -8.43 -6.88 -13.18
CA GLY A 17 -7.54 -7.05 -14.33
C GLY A 17 -6.89 -5.73 -14.75
N MET A 18 -6.20 -5.74 -15.89
CA MET A 18 -5.52 -4.56 -16.46
C MET A 18 -6.44 -3.37 -16.75
N ASN A 19 -7.74 -3.59 -16.88
CA ASN A 19 -8.70 -2.51 -17.08
C ASN A 19 -9.06 -1.76 -15.78
N ASP A 20 -8.58 -2.22 -14.62
CA ASP A 20 -8.89 -1.65 -13.30
C ASP A 20 -7.76 -0.77 -12.73
N VAL A 21 -6.75 -0.40 -13.53
CA VAL A 21 -5.61 0.42 -13.08
C VAL A 21 -6.07 1.74 -12.45
N ASP A 22 -7.05 2.42 -13.03
CA ASP A 22 -7.58 3.68 -12.47
C ASP A 22 -8.33 3.47 -11.14
N ARG A 23 -8.76 2.23 -10.84
CA ARG A 23 -9.55 1.88 -9.66
C ARG A 23 -8.70 1.36 -8.52
N VAL A 24 -7.62 0.62 -8.80
CA VAL A 24 -6.80 -0.06 -7.77
C VAL A 24 -5.29 0.16 -7.94
N GLY A 25 -4.87 0.90 -8.95
CA GLY A 25 -3.47 1.10 -9.28
C GLY A 25 -2.82 -0.08 -10.02
N GLY A 26 -1.66 0.20 -10.63
CA GLY A 26 -0.97 -0.71 -11.55
C GLY A 26 -0.59 -2.05 -10.92
N LYS A 27 -0.08 -2.03 -9.68
CA LYS A 27 0.35 -3.25 -8.96
C LYS A 27 -0.80 -4.18 -8.63
N ASN A 28 -1.90 -3.65 -8.10
CA ASN A 28 -3.06 -4.47 -7.74
C ASN A 28 -3.78 -4.99 -8.98
N ALA A 29 -3.89 -4.19 -10.04
CA ALA A 29 -4.39 -4.64 -11.33
C ALA A 29 -3.53 -5.77 -11.91
N SER A 30 -2.19 -5.63 -11.85
CA SER A 30 -1.23 -6.64 -12.33
C SER A 30 -1.31 -7.94 -11.57
N LEU A 31 -1.48 -7.85 -10.25
CA LEU A 31 -1.66 -9.01 -9.40
C LEU A 31 -2.99 -9.71 -9.65
N GLY A 32 -4.08 -8.95 -9.82
CA GLY A 32 -5.41 -9.48 -10.17
C GLY A 32 -5.43 -10.21 -11.50
N GLU A 33 -4.82 -9.62 -12.53
CA GLU A 33 -4.66 -10.23 -13.86
C GLU A 33 -3.91 -11.57 -13.76
N MET A 34 -2.81 -11.59 -12.98
CA MET A 34 -2.04 -12.82 -12.75
C MET A 34 -2.87 -13.89 -12.01
N ILE A 35 -3.59 -13.51 -10.95
CA ILE A 35 -4.43 -14.44 -10.16
C ILE A 35 -5.54 -15.04 -11.03
N THR A 36 -6.21 -14.21 -11.83
CA THR A 36 -7.31 -14.64 -12.70
C THR A 36 -6.82 -15.63 -13.75
N ASN A 37 -5.70 -15.32 -14.41
CA ASN A 37 -5.11 -16.20 -15.42
C ASN A 37 -4.57 -17.51 -14.83
N LEU A 38 -3.88 -17.46 -13.67
CA LEU A 38 -3.33 -18.65 -13.01
C LEU A 38 -4.40 -19.58 -12.41
N SER A 39 -5.50 -19.01 -11.90
CA SER A 39 -6.63 -19.80 -11.40
C SER A 39 -7.26 -20.64 -12.50
N GLY A 40 -7.35 -20.10 -13.73
CA GLY A 40 -7.78 -20.84 -14.91
C GLY A 40 -6.85 -22.01 -15.29
N MET A 41 -5.62 -22.02 -14.78
CA MET A 41 -4.63 -23.08 -14.97
C MET A 41 -4.53 -24.04 -13.78
N GLY A 42 -5.44 -23.94 -12.79
CA GLY A 42 -5.48 -24.82 -11.62
C GLY A 42 -4.46 -24.50 -10.52
N VAL A 43 -3.81 -23.33 -10.59
CA VAL A 43 -2.90 -22.86 -9.53
C VAL A 43 -3.69 -22.12 -8.47
N SER A 44 -3.67 -22.62 -7.23
CA SER A 44 -4.29 -21.94 -6.09
C SER A 44 -3.42 -20.77 -5.64
N VAL A 45 -3.90 -19.54 -5.84
CA VAL A 45 -3.26 -18.32 -5.32
C VAL A 45 -4.06 -17.83 -4.12
N PRO A 46 -3.43 -17.55 -2.96
CA PRO A 46 -4.14 -17.01 -1.80
C PRO A 46 -4.93 -15.76 -2.19
N ASN A 47 -6.23 -15.79 -1.90
CA ASN A 47 -7.11 -14.69 -2.23
C ASN A 47 -6.78 -13.46 -1.37
N GLY A 48 -7.27 -12.30 -1.81
CA GLY A 48 -7.07 -11.03 -1.14
C GLY A 48 -7.98 -9.96 -1.73
N PHE A 49 -7.90 -8.77 -1.16
CA PHE A 49 -8.68 -7.63 -1.61
C PHE A 49 -7.80 -6.39 -1.77
N ALA A 50 -8.32 -5.40 -2.48
CA ALA A 50 -7.73 -4.08 -2.61
C ALA A 50 -8.78 -3.01 -2.32
N THR A 51 -8.42 -1.96 -1.59
CA THR A 51 -9.26 -0.75 -1.50
C THR A 51 -9.25 -0.02 -2.83
N THR A 52 -10.30 0.72 -3.15
CA THR A 52 -10.36 1.47 -4.41
C THR A 52 -9.82 2.89 -4.28
N ALA A 53 -9.49 3.50 -5.41
CA ALA A 53 -9.17 4.92 -5.53
C ALA A 53 -10.34 5.78 -5.03
N ASP A 54 -11.57 5.38 -5.31
CA ASP A 54 -12.78 6.02 -4.79
C ASP A 54 -12.84 5.97 -3.26
N ALA A 55 -12.47 4.84 -2.64
CA ALA A 55 -12.40 4.74 -1.18
C ALA A 55 -11.36 5.70 -0.58
N PHE A 56 -10.20 5.84 -1.23
CA PHE A 56 -9.18 6.81 -0.81
C PHE A 56 -9.67 8.25 -0.94
N ASN A 57 -10.29 8.60 -2.07
CA ASN A 57 -10.82 9.94 -2.33
C ASN A 57 -11.93 10.28 -1.32
N GLN A 58 -12.89 9.38 -1.09
CA GLN A 58 -13.93 9.56 -0.08
C GLN A 58 -13.35 9.74 1.32
N PHE A 59 -12.30 8.96 1.66
CA PHE A 59 -11.60 9.10 2.93
C PHE A 59 -10.91 10.46 3.08
N LEU A 60 -10.33 11.05 2.03
CA LEU A 60 -9.69 12.36 2.11
C LEU A 60 -10.70 13.51 2.08
N ASP A 61 -11.77 13.39 1.30
CA ASP A 61 -12.80 14.42 1.16
C ASP A 61 -13.61 14.58 2.46
N GLN A 62 -13.58 13.58 3.33
CA GLN A 62 -14.19 13.67 4.64
C GLN A 62 -13.54 14.80 5.47
N SER A 63 -14.38 15.54 6.20
CA SER A 63 -13.93 16.52 7.18
C SER A 63 -12.99 17.62 6.62
N GLY A 64 -12.95 17.80 5.29
CA GLY A 64 -12.11 18.80 4.62
C GLY A 64 -10.60 18.52 4.69
N VAL A 65 -10.19 17.28 5.01
CA VAL A 65 -8.77 16.90 5.09
C VAL A 65 -8.07 17.17 3.77
N ASN A 66 -8.70 16.80 2.65
CA ASN A 66 -8.17 17.03 1.31
C ASN A 66 -7.85 18.52 1.05
N GLN A 67 -8.77 19.42 1.41
CA GLN A 67 -8.59 20.86 1.23
C GLN A 67 -7.45 21.41 2.09
N ARG A 68 -7.34 20.94 3.34
CA ARG A 68 -6.26 21.34 4.26
C ARG A 68 -4.89 20.89 3.78
N ILE A 69 -4.81 19.69 3.21
CA ILE A 69 -3.57 19.15 2.63
C ILE A 69 -3.12 20.05 1.48
N TYR A 70 -4.00 20.36 0.53
CA TYR A 70 -3.62 21.18 -0.62
C TYR A 70 -3.30 22.61 -0.24
N ALA A 71 -4.04 23.23 0.68
CA ALA A 71 -3.71 24.56 1.18
C ALA A 71 -2.30 24.61 1.78
N LEU A 72 -1.91 23.60 2.56
CA LEU A 72 -0.57 23.53 3.13
C LEU A 72 0.51 23.31 2.06
N LEU A 73 0.25 22.45 1.06
CA LEU A 73 1.18 22.20 -0.03
C LEU A 73 1.36 23.45 -0.93
N ASP A 74 0.28 24.19 -1.19
CA ASP A 74 0.30 25.41 -2.00
C ASP A 74 1.12 26.55 -1.32
N GLU A 75 1.20 26.55 0.01
CA GLU A 75 1.98 27.52 0.80
C GLU A 75 3.42 27.07 1.08
N THR A 76 3.73 25.78 0.91
CA THR A 76 5.03 25.21 1.26
C THR A 76 6.03 25.41 0.13
N ASP A 77 7.20 25.97 0.44
CA ASP A 77 8.35 25.92 -0.46
C ASP A 77 8.90 24.48 -0.51
N ILE A 78 8.70 23.81 -1.64
CA ILE A 78 9.04 22.40 -1.85
C ILE A 78 10.56 22.21 -2.05
N ASP A 79 11.27 23.27 -2.43
CA ASP A 79 12.74 23.25 -2.56
C ASP A 79 13.42 23.42 -1.17
N ASP A 80 12.70 23.91 -0.15
CA ASP A 80 13.14 23.89 1.24
C ASP A 80 12.84 22.52 1.88
N VAL A 81 13.88 21.69 1.97
CA VAL A 81 13.84 20.35 2.60
C VAL A 81 13.25 20.36 4.02
N SER A 82 13.49 21.40 4.81
CA SER A 82 12.99 21.52 6.18
C SER A 82 11.50 21.87 6.21
N ALA A 83 11.07 22.78 5.34
CA ALA A 83 9.66 23.13 5.18
C ALA A 83 8.85 21.92 4.67
N LEU A 84 9.37 21.25 3.63
CA LEU A 84 8.76 20.05 3.05
C LEU A 84 8.62 18.92 4.09
N ALA A 85 9.67 18.64 4.88
CA ALA A 85 9.62 17.60 5.90
C ALA A 85 8.56 17.89 6.98
N LYS A 86 8.42 19.17 7.39
CA LYS A 86 7.39 19.59 8.35
C LYS A 86 5.99 19.45 7.75
N ALA A 87 5.78 19.94 6.53
CA ALA A 87 4.50 19.86 5.84
C ALA A 87 4.09 18.40 5.62
N GLY A 88 5.00 17.56 5.10
CA GLY A 88 4.78 16.13 4.91
C GLY A 88 4.41 15.41 6.21
N ALA A 89 5.15 15.66 7.29
CA ALA A 89 4.84 15.07 8.61
C ALA A 89 3.46 15.49 9.12
N GLN A 90 3.10 16.77 8.95
CA GLN A 90 1.80 17.31 9.37
C GLN A 90 0.64 16.70 8.57
N ILE A 91 0.79 16.57 7.25
CA ILE A 91 -0.21 15.93 6.38
C ILE A 91 -0.42 14.47 6.77
N ARG A 92 0.67 13.72 6.96
CA ARG A 92 0.59 12.32 7.39
C ARG A 92 -0.11 12.19 8.73
N GLN A 93 0.16 13.10 9.68
CA GLN A 93 -0.52 13.09 10.97
C GLN A 93 -2.03 13.34 10.83
N TRP A 94 -2.45 14.29 9.98
CA TRP A 94 -3.88 14.50 9.71
C TRP A 94 -4.55 13.24 9.15
N ILE A 95 -3.89 12.52 8.24
CA ILE A 95 -4.40 11.26 7.69
C ILE A 95 -4.53 10.20 8.80
N ILE A 96 -3.51 10.05 9.65
CA ILE A 96 -3.51 9.09 10.76
C ILE A 96 -4.66 9.37 11.75
N ASP A 97 -4.85 10.65 12.11
CA ASP A 97 -5.85 11.08 13.08
C ASP A 97 -7.29 11.02 12.53
N THR A 98 -7.44 11.01 11.20
CA THR A 98 -8.76 10.96 10.57
C THR A 98 -9.34 9.55 10.66
N PRO A 99 -10.52 9.33 11.26
CA PRO A 99 -11.14 8.01 11.33
C PRO A 99 -11.56 7.52 9.94
N PHE A 100 -11.68 6.20 9.76
CA PHE A 100 -12.33 5.68 8.57
C PHE A 100 -13.83 5.95 8.63
N GLN A 101 -14.44 6.14 7.47
CA GLN A 101 -15.89 6.13 7.35
C GLN A 101 -16.40 4.72 7.64
N SER A 102 -17.55 4.61 8.30
CA SER A 102 -18.13 3.32 8.67
C SER A 102 -18.35 2.41 7.46
N GLU A 103 -18.68 2.95 6.29
CA GLU A 103 -18.84 2.18 5.06
C GLU A 103 -17.54 1.51 4.61
N LEU A 104 -16.42 2.26 4.59
CA LEU A 104 -15.10 1.71 4.25
C LEU A 104 -14.62 0.73 5.31
N GLU A 105 -14.78 1.05 6.59
CA GLU A 105 -14.40 0.16 7.68
C GLU A 105 -15.14 -1.18 7.61
N ASN A 106 -16.46 -1.15 7.39
CA ASN A 106 -17.27 -2.35 7.26
C ASN A 106 -16.89 -3.15 6.01
N ALA A 107 -16.65 -2.50 4.87
CA ALA A 107 -16.21 -3.19 3.67
C ALA A 107 -14.86 -3.91 3.85
N ILE A 108 -13.92 -3.30 4.59
CA ILE A 108 -12.65 -3.93 4.94
C ILE A 108 -12.88 -5.07 5.95
N ARG A 109 -13.78 -4.91 6.91
CA ARG A 109 -14.12 -5.92 7.91
C ARG A 109 -14.73 -7.16 7.29
N ASP A 110 -15.71 -6.99 6.41
CA ASP A 110 -16.34 -8.10 5.70
C ASP A 110 -15.30 -8.89 4.88
N ALA A 111 -14.39 -8.18 4.19
CA ALA A 111 -13.33 -8.82 3.44
C ALA A 111 -12.28 -9.50 4.33
N TYR A 112 -11.93 -8.90 5.47
CA TYR A 112 -11.03 -9.48 6.47
C TYR A 112 -11.62 -10.76 7.05
N ASP A 113 -12.86 -10.70 7.54
CA ASP A 113 -13.53 -11.83 8.20
C ASP A 113 -13.64 -13.03 7.25
N LEU A 114 -13.92 -12.79 5.96
CA LEU A 114 -13.91 -13.83 4.94
C LEU A 114 -12.53 -14.45 4.71
N LEU A 115 -11.46 -13.66 4.77
CA LEU A 115 -10.09 -14.17 4.58
C LEU A 115 -9.52 -14.86 5.83
N SER A 116 -9.96 -14.47 7.02
CA SER A 116 -9.53 -15.07 8.29
C SER A 116 -10.48 -16.15 8.82
N ALA A 117 -11.57 -16.47 8.10
CA ALA A 117 -12.60 -17.39 8.56
C ALA A 117 -12.06 -18.76 8.98
N ASP A 118 -11.07 -19.26 8.24
CA ASP A 118 -10.47 -20.58 8.44
C ASP A 118 -9.18 -20.55 9.28
N ASP A 119 -8.67 -19.36 9.63
CA ASP A 119 -7.42 -19.18 10.37
C ASP A 119 -7.46 -17.90 11.22
N ALA A 120 -7.65 -18.07 12.53
CA ALA A 120 -7.67 -16.96 13.49
C ALA A 120 -6.29 -16.29 13.65
N GLU A 121 -5.21 -16.98 13.28
CA GLU A 121 -3.83 -16.46 13.32
C GLU A 121 -3.37 -15.97 11.94
N ALA A 122 -4.30 -15.85 10.99
CA ALA A 122 -4.03 -15.37 9.64
C ALA A 122 -3.24 -14.06 9.68
N SER A 123 -2.15 -14.05 8.94
CA SER A 123 -1.32 -12.87 8.77
C SER A 123 -1.49 -12.32 7.36
N PHE A 124 -1.37 -11.00 7.22
CA PHE A 124 -1.61 -10.28 5.99
C PHE A 124 -0.40 -9.45 5.56
N ALA A 125 -0.29 -9.23 4.26
CA ALA A 125 0.59 -8.23 3.69
C ALA A 125 -0.27 -7.12 3.10
N VAL A 126 0.01 -5.88 3.52
CA VAL A 126 -0.67 -4.67 3.06
C VAL A 126 0.30 -3.85 2.24
N ARG A 127 -0.03 -3.60 0.97
CA ARG A 127 0.87 -2.96 0.01
C ARG A 127 0.18 -1.81 -0.70
N SER A 128 0.92 -0.74 -0.90
CA SER A 128 0.48 0.40 -1.70
C SER A 128 0.51 0.08 -3.21
N SER A 129 -0.46 0.65 -3.92
CA SER A 129 -0.61 0.58 -5.37
C SER A 129 -1.20 1.91 -5.85
N ALA A 130 -0.42 2.71 -6.58
CA ALA A 130 -0.87 4.02 -7.04
C ALA A 130 -1.54 3.95 -8.42
N THR A 131 -2.53 4.82 -8.67
CA THR A 131 -3.24 4.90 -9.96
C THR A 131 -2.38 5.53 -11.06
N ALA A 132 -1.45 6.41 -10.70
CA ALA A 132 -0.61 7.14 -11.65
C ALA A 132 0.76 6.46 -11.93
N GLU A 133 0.87 5.13 -11.80
CA GLU A 133 2.15 4.41 -12.02
C GLU A 133 2.58 4.33 -13.51
N ASP A 134 1.72 4.72 -14.46
CA ASP A 134 1.97 4.60 -15.91
C ASP A 134 2.65 5.81 -16.57
N MET A 135 3.22 6.72 -15.80
CA MET A 135 4.11 7.73 -16.38
C MET A 135 5.49 7.08 -16.66
N PRO A 136 6.06 7.17 -17.88
CA PRO A 136 7.24 6.42 -18.30
C PRO A 136 8.49 6.53 -17.40
N ASP A 137 8.57 7.58 -16.58
CA ASP A 137 9.67 7.87 -15.64
C ASP A 137 9.25 7.81 -14.15
N ALA A 138 7.99 7.46 -13.85
CA ALA A 138 7.45 7.40 -12.48
C ALA A 138 7.54 6.01 -11.89
N SER A 139 8.77 5.50 -11.79
CA SER A 139 9.04 4.46 -10.82
C SER A 139 8.93 5.08 -9.41
N PHE A 140 7.73 5.09 -8.82
CA PHE A 140 7.53 5.23 -7.36
C PHE A 140 8.15 4.04 -6.58
N ALA A 141 8.89 3.17 -7.27
CA ALA A 141 9.63 2.04 -6.75
C ALA A 141 10.60 2.48 -5.65
N GLY A 142 10.38 1.97 -4.44
CA GLY A 142 11.23 2.22 -3.27
C GLY A 142 10.76 3.33 -2.33
N GLN A 143 9.58 3.93 -2.55
CA GLN A 143 8.99 4.92 -1.64
C GLN A 143 7.64 4.53 -1.05
N GLN A 144 7.12 3.38 -1.46
CA GLN A 144 5.77 2.92 -1.19
C GLN A 144 5.78 1.94 -0.02
N GLU A 145 4.93 2.21 0.99
CA GLU A 145 4.88 1.42 2.21
C GLU A 145 4.31 0.01 1.95
N THR A 146 5.00 -0.97 2.52
CA THR A 146 4.59 -2.37 2.53
C THR A 146 4.69 -2.87 3.96
N PHE A 147 3.58 -3.34 4.49
CA PHE A 147 3.48 -3.98 5.80
C PHE A 147 3.37 -5.48 5.60
N LEU A 148 4.17 -6.24 6.35
CA LEU A 148 4.23 -7.70 6.27
C LEU A 148 3.88 -8.27 7.65
N ASN A 149 3.35 -9.50 7.67
CA ASN A 149 2.99 -10.19 8.91
C ASN A 149 2.04 -9.36 9.81
N VAL A 150 1.04 -8.72 9.21
CA VAL A 150 0.02 -7.94 9.92
C VAL A 150 -1.04 -8.91 10.42
N GLN A 151 -1.30 -8.95 11.72
CA GLN A 151 -2.25 -9.87 12.34
C GLN A 151 -3.32 -9.09 13.10
N GLY A 152 -4.57 -9.51 12.96
CA GLY A 152 -5.72 -8.85 13.58
C GLY A 152 -6.28 -7.70 12.75
N PHE A 153 -7.60 -7.53 12.81
CA PHE A 153 -8.33 -6.53 12.04
C PHE A 153 -7.86 -5.10 12.29
N ASP A 154 -7.67 -4.71 13.56
CA ASP A 154 -7.24 -3.35 13.91
C ASP A 154 -5.86 -3.02 13.33
N ALA A 155 -4.95 -4.01 13.30
CA ALA A 155 -3.64 -3.83 12.71
C ALA A 155 -3.71 -3.69 11.18
N VAL A 156 -4.65 -4.38 10.51
CA VAL A 156 -4.92 -4.21 9.09
C VAL A 156 -5.43 -2.80 8.80
N LEU A 157 -6.37 -2.28 9.59
CA LEU A 157 -6.84 -0.89 9.43
C LEU A 157 -5.70 0.12 9.60
N VAL A 158 -4.88 -0.05 10.63
CA VAL A 158 -3.70 0.81 10.85
C VAL A 158 -2.77 0.75 9.63
N ALA A 159 -2.46 -0.45 9.14
CA ALA A 159 -1.60 -0.62 7.96
C ALA A 159 -2.18 0.03 6.70
N VAL A 160 -3.49 -0.10 6.45
CA VAL A 160 -4.19 0.57 5.33
C VAL A 160 -4.08 2.09 5.46
N LYS A 161 -4.27 2.61 6.67
CA LYS A 161 -4.19 4.05 6.92
C LYS A 161 -2.77 4.60 6.72
N HIS A 162 -1.76 3.85 7.16
CA HIS A 162 -0.37 4.17 6.90
C HIS A 162 -0.04 4.13 5.40
N VAL A 163 -0.54 3.13 4.68
CA VAL A 163 -0.47 3.10 3.22
C VAL A 163 -1.05 4.39 2.63
N PHE A 164 -2.24 4.83 3.03
CA PHE A 164 -2.82 6.10 2.55
C PHE A 164 -1.93 7.30 2.86
N ALA A 165 -1.37 7.38 4.07
CA ALA A 165 -0.44 8.44 4.46
C ALA A 165 0.86 8.44 3.63
N SER A 166 1.32 7.28 3.17
CA SER A 166 2.56 7.14 2.42
C SER A 166 2.58 7.88 1.08
N LEU A 167 1.40 8.19 0.52
CA LEU A 167 1.29 9.04 -0.67
C LEU A 167 1.90 10.43 -0.44
N PHE A 168 1.90 10.91 0.81
CA PHE A 168 2.40 12.20 1.24
C PHE A 168 3.74 12.11 1.98
N ASN A 169 4.54 11.07 1.69
CA ASN A 169 5.94 11.05 2.08
C ASN A 169 6.71 12.15 1.37
N ASP A 170 7.73 12.71 2.04
CA ASP A 170 8.43 13.92 1.58
C ASP A 170 9.01 13.73 0.16
N ARG A 171 9.59 12.56 -0.09
CA ARG A 171 10.12 12.20 -1.41
C ARG A 171 9.03 12.06 -2.48
N ALA A 172 7.84 11.59 -2.11
CA ALA A 172 6.72 11.42 -3.04
C ALA A 172 6.11 12.78 -3.42
N ILE A 173 6.05 13.71 -2.45
CA ILE A 173 5.63 15.10 -2.69
C ILE A 173 6.63 15.80 -3.62
N SER A 174 7.91 15.82 -3.27
CA SER A 174 8.97 16.44 -4.09
C SER A 174 9.02 15.87 -5.50
N TYR A 175 8.90 14.54 -5.65
CA TYR A 175 8.88 13.91 -6.96
C TYR A 175 7.73 14.42 -7.84
N ARG A 176 6.51 14.52 -7.30
CA ARG A 176 5.34 15.02 -8.07
C ARG A 176 5.54 16.46 -8.53
N VAL A 177 6.05 17.34 -7.66
CA VAL A 177 6.30 18.74 -8.01
C VAL A 177 7.36 18.88 -9.10
N HIS A 178 8.50 18.19 -8.98
CA HIS A 178 9.57 18.27 -9.98
C HIS A 178 9.17 17.73 -11.35
N GLN A 179 8.21 16.81 -11.41
CA GLN A 179 7.66 16.31 -12.67
C GLN A 179 6.50 17.17 -13.20
N GLY A 180 6.11 18.23 -12.49
CA GLY A 180 4.99 19.09 -12.86
C GLY A 180 3.62 18.43 -12.71
N TYR A 181 3.52 17.39 -11.88
CA TYR A 181 2.24 16.75 -11.58
C TYR A 181 1.49 17.53 -10.50
N ASP A 182 0.20 17.76 -10.75
CA ASP A 182 -0.70 18.25 -9.71
C ASP A 182 -0.74 17.21 -8.57
N HIS A 183 -0.74 17.70 -7.33
CA HIS A 183 -1.01 16.87 -6.16
C HIS A 183 -2.46 16.36 -6.14
N ARG A 184 -3.33 17.00 -6.90
CA ARG A 184 -4.73 16.64 -7.10
C ARG A 184 -4.85 15.51 -8.12
N GLY A 185 -5.73 14.55 -7.85
CA GLY A 185 -6.06 13.47 -8.78
C GLY A 185 -5.15 12.24 -8.71
N VAL A 186 -4.14 12.20 -7.83
CA VAL A 186 -3.39 10.98 -7.53
C VAL A 186 -4.06 10.25 -6.37
N ALA A 187 -4.48 9.02 -6.60
CA ALA A 187 -5.08 8.16 -5.58
C ALA A 187 -4.19 6.96 -5.27
N LEU A 188 -4.38 6.39 -4.08
CA LEU A 188 -3.64 5.23 -3.62
C LEU A 188 -4.58 4.13 -3.16
N SER A 189 -4.36 2.94 -3.68
CA SER A 189 -5.03 1.70 -3.26
C SER A 189 -4.14 0.92 -2.29
N ALA A 190 -4.76 0.33 -1.27
CA ALA A 190 -4.13 -0.60 -0.35
C ALA A 190 -4.55 -2.03 -0.70
N GLY A 191 -3.61 -2.82 -1.18
CA GLY A 191 -3.79 -4.25 -1.44
C GLY A 191 -3.49 -5.08 -0.20
N CYS A 192 -4.48 -5.82 0.31
CA CYS A 192 -4.38 -6.74 1.43
C CYS A 192 -4.47 -8.19 0.94
N ARG A 193 -3.49 -9.02 1.29
CA ARG A 193 -3.48 -10.44 0.90
C ARG A 193 -2.94 -11.32 2.02
N GLY A 194 -3.33 -12.59 2.02
CA GLY A 194 -2.72 -13.59 2.88
C GLY A 194 -1.18 -13.55 2.78
N TRP A 195 -0.52 -13.45 3.92
CA TRP A 195 0.93 -13.49 4.04
C TRP A 195 1.33 -14.88 4.48
N SER A 196 2.10 -15.54 3.62
CA SER A 196 2.89 -16.70 3.97
C SER A 196 4.35 -16.27 4.03
N ALA A 197 5.04 -16.55 5.13
CA ALA A 197 6.49 -16.34 5.19
C ALA A 197 7.14 -17.05 4.00
N PRO A 198 8.12 -16.41 3.32
CA PRO A 198 8.85 -17.08 2.26
C PRO A 198 9.47 -18.35 2.85
N ILE A 199 9.14 -19.51 2.28
CA ILE A 199 9.85 -20.75 2.55
C ILE A 199 11.23 -20.58 1.92
N TRP A 200 12.14 -19.93 2.63
CA TRP A 200 13.54 -19.97 2.25
C TRP A 200 14.01 -21.39 2.58
N PRO A 201 14.46 -22.19 1.59
CA PRO A 201 15.16 -23.41 1.94
C PRO A 201 16.31 -23.01 2.88
N PRO A 202 16.60 -23.78 3.94
CA PRO A 202 17.77 -23.51 4.77
C PRO A 202 18.96 -23.30 3.83
N PRO A 203 19.81 -22.29 4.06
CA PRO A 203 20.89 -21.97 3.15
C PRO A 203 21.60 -23.27 2.80
N ALA A 204 21.56 -23.64 1.52
CA ALA A 204 22.32 -24.78 1.03
C ALA A 204 23.74 -24.58 1.55
N SER A 205 24.27 -25.58 2.24
CA SER A 205 25.66 -25.55 2.70
C SER A 205 26.52 -25.21 1.49
N CYS A 206 26.97 -23.96 1.42
CA CYS A 206 27.91 -23.52 0.40
C CYS A 206 29.17 -24.34 0.59
N SER A 207 29.29 -25.43 -0.17
CA SER A 207 30.56 -26.10 -0.36
C SER A 207 31.50 -25.08 -1.04
N PRO A 208 32.71 -24.84 -0.52
CA PRO A 208 33.53 -23.70 -0.91
C PRO A 208 34.23 -23.87 -2.28
N SER A 209 33.58 -24.50 -3.26
CA SER A 209 34.22 -24.93 -4.51
C SER A 209 33.62 -24.36 -5.80
N ILE A 210 32.93 -23.21 -5.78
CA ILE A 210 32.66 -22.44 -7.01
C ILE A 210 32.63 -20.92 -6.72
N PRO A 211 33.53 -20.10 -7.30
CA PRO A 211 33.44 -18.65 -7.18
C PRO A 211 32.43 -18.10 -8.19
N ASN A 212 31.26 -17.65 -7.74
CA ASN A 212 30.36 -16.84 -8.56
C ASN A 212 30.26 -15.40 -8.00
N PRO A 213 30.82 -14.38 -8.69
CA PRO A 213 30.89 -13.00 -8.20
C PRO A 213 29.53 -12.27 -8.13
N ALA A 214 28.43 -12.88 -8.57
CA ALA A 214 27.09 -12.26 -8.50
C ALA A 214 26.44 -12.28 -7.10
N LEU A 215 26.87 -13.18 -6.20
CA LEU A 215 26.22 -13.39 -4.89
C LEU A 215 26.79 -12.53 -3.75
N THR A 216 27.96 -11.91 -3.94
CA THR A 216 28.64 -11.17 -2.86
C THR A 216 28.01 -9.80 -2.57
N ARG A 217 27.08 -9.32 -3.41
CA ARG A 217 26.52 -7.96 -3.31
C ARG A 217 25.23 -7.84 -2.48
N TRP A 218 24.60 -8.95 -2.09
CA TRP A 218 23.30 -8.94 -1.39
C TRP A 218 23.39 -8.97 0.14
N CYS A 219 24.51 -9.41 0.73
CA CYS A 219 24.62 -9.61 2.19
C CYS A 219 24.89 -8.35 3.03
N LEU A 220 25.08 -7.16 2.43
CA LEU A 220 25.67 -6.02 3.14
C LEU A 220 24.86 -4.71 3.13
N SER A 221 23.54 -4.72 2.87
CA SER A 221 22.77 -3.47 2.89
C SER A 221 22.19 -3.14 4.29
N PRO A 222 22.59 -2.03 4.95
CA PRO A 222 22.23 -1.71 6.35
C PRO A 222 20.83 -1.08 6.55
N LEU A 223 19.94 -1.10 5.57
CA LEU A 223 18.75 -0.23 5.51
C LEU A 223 17.55 -0.62 6.41
N HIS A 224 17.70 -1.54 7.38
CA HIS A 224 16.58 -2.03 8.22
C HIS A 224 16.60 -1.50 9.67
N GLY A 225 17.30 -0.39 9.94
CA GLY A 225 17.66 0.04 11.29
C GLY A 225 16.59 0.74 12.14
N VAL A 226 15.41 1.08 11.61
CA VAL A 226 14.42 1.88 12.38
C VAL A 226 13.36 1.02 13.08
N TRP A 227 12.99 -0.12 12.49
CA TRP A 227 11.90 -0.97 13.03
C TRP A 227 12.37 -2.09 13.96
N ALA A 228 13.67 -2.41 13.97
CA ALA A 228 14.24 -3.35 14.95
C ALA A 228 14.02 -2.90 16.41
N ARG A 229 13.87 -1.59 16.65
CA ARG A 229 13.58 -1.04 17.99
C ARG A 229 12.14 -1.23 18.44
N TRP A 230 11.19 -1.36 17.52
CA TRP A 230 9.79 -1.64 17.87
C TRP A 230 9.60 -3.12 18.24
N TRP A 231 10.27 -4.02 17.51
CA TRP A 231 10.23 -5.48 17.77
C TRP A 231 10.81 -5.89 19.13
N CYS A 232 11.79 -5.15 19.67
CA CYS A 232 12.37 -5.44 20.98
C CYS A 232 11.57 -4.94 22.19
N ARG A 233 10.46 -4.19 22.01
CA ARG A 233 9.66 -3.65 23.13
C ARG A 233 8.30 -4.33 23.35
N ALA A 234 7.94 -5.30 22.51
CA ALA A 234 6.69 -6.07 22.62
C ALA A 234 6.92 -7.55 22.97
N ARG A 235 7.99 -7.85 23.71
CA ARG A 235 8.15 -9.12 24.44
C ARG A 235 7.98 -8.87 25.94
#